data_AF-A0A2V9ZEH8-F1
#
_entry.id   AF-A0A2V9ZEH8-F1
#
_cell.length_a   1.000
_cell.length_b   1.000
_cell.length_c   1.000
_cell.angle_alpha   90.00
_cell.angle_beta   90.00
_cell.angle_gamma   90.00
#
_symmetry.space_group_name_H-M   'P 1'
#
loop_
_entity.id
_entity.type
_entity.pdbx_description
1 polymer ?
#
loop_
_entity_poly.entity_id
_entity_poly.type
_entity_poly.pdbx_seq_one_letter_code
_entity_poly.pdbx_strand_id
1 'polypeptide(L)'
;MAAHSQLLSSTFSLLAVLCWGTSDFTGGYASKRSDAFVVTLLAHFSGFVLMTSLALAWHAPFPSRSSQVWALAAGALGGTALAIFYQTLATGKMGLAAPVAAVLGAAIPTGYGMLVEGLPRGLALGGFLLA
;
A
#
# COMPACT_ATOMS: atom_id res chain seq x y z
N MET A 1 -26.15 -15.04 4.82
CA MET A 1 -24.79 -15.21 4.27
C MET A 1 -24.15 -13.89 3.79
N ALA A 2 -24.91 -12.97 3.17
CA ALA A 2 -24.40 -11.65 2.75
C ALA A 2 -24.00 -10.71 3.92
N ALA A 3 -24.76 -10.72 5.04
CA ALA A 3 -24.44 -9.87 6.19
C ALA A 3 -23.11 -10.25 6.89
N HIS A 4 -22.80 -11.55 6.99
CA HIS A 4 -21.54 -12.04 7.58
C HIS A 4 -20.31 -11.65 6.74
N SER A 5 -20.43 -11.69 5.40
CA SER A 5 -19.34 -11.28 4.51
C SER A 5 -19.12 -9.76 4.55
N GLN A 6 -20.19 -8.96 4.63
CA GLN A 6 -20.08 -7.51 4.79
C GLN A 6 -19.40 -7.10 6.11
N LEU A 7 -19.72 -7.78 7.22
CA LEU A 7 -19.06 -7.57 8.51
C LEU A 7 -17.56 -7.87 8.42
N LEU A 8 -17.18 -9.03 7.86
CA LEU A 8 -15.77 -9.41 7.69
C LEU A 8 -15.00 -8.40 6.84
N SER A 9 -15.53 -8.00 5.69
CA SER A 9 -14.90 -6.99 4.83
C SER A 9 -14.74 -5.65 5.55
N SER A 10 -15.76 -5.21 6.30
CA SER A 10 -15.68 -3.96 7.05
C SER A 10 -14.63 -4.01 8.15
N THR A 11 -14.55 -5.12 8.88
CA THR A 11 -13.51 -5.33 9.90
C THR A 11 -12.12 -5.33 9.30
N PHE A 12 -11.91 -6.03 8.17
CA PHE A 12 -10.62 -6.01 7.48
C PHE A 12 -10.25 -4.62 6.96
N SER A 13 -11.21 -3.86 6.43
CA SER A 13 -10.95 -2.48 6.00
C SER A 13 -10.52 -1.58 7.16
N LEU A 14 -11.18 -1.69 8.32
CA LEU A 14 -10.79 -0.92 9.51
C LEU A 14 -9.39 -1.31 10.00
N LEU A 15 -9.10 -2.61 10.06
CA LEU A 15 -7.77 -3.10 10.42
C LEU A 15 -6.71 -2.64 9.42
N ALA A 16 -7.00 -2.70 8.12
CA ALA A 16 -6.09 -2.24 7.08
C ALA A 16 -5.77 -0.75 7.22
N VAL A 17 -6.78 0.11 7.43
CA VAL A 17 -6.57 1.55 7.64
C VAL A 17 -5.74 1.82 8.90
N LEU A 18 -6.01 1.09 10.00
CA LEU A 18 -5.22 1.21 11.24
C LEU A 18 -3.76 0.78 11.03
N CYS A 19 -3.54 -0.36 10.37
CA CYS A 19 -2.20 -0.84 10.05
C CYS A 19 -1.46 0.13 9.14
N TRP A 20 -2.13 0.66 8.12
CA TRP A 20 -1.52 1.56 7.14
C TRP A 20 -1.13 2.89 7.78
N GLY A 21 -2.05 3.54 8.50
CA GLY A 21 -1.76 4.79 9.21
C GLY A 21 -0.68 4.64 10.30
N THR A 22 -0.72 3.53 11.04
CA THR A 22 0.33 3.23 12.05
C THR A 22 1.68 2.99 11.38
N SER A 23 1.72 2.30 10.24
CA SER A 23 2.95 2.05 9.49
C SER A 23 3.54 3.35 8.93
N ASP A 24 2.74 4.23 8.36
CA ASP A 24 3.20 5.53 7.87
C ASP A 24 3.75 6.39 9.01
N PHE A 25 3.05 6.37 10.15
CA PHE A 25 3.50 7.12 11.32
C PHE A 25 4.84 6.59 11.87
N THR A 26 4.90 5.30 12.16
CA THR A 26 6.07 4.66 12.76
C THR A 26 7.25 4.63 11.79
N GLY A 27 7.03 4.35 10.51
CA GLY A 27 8.05 4.38 9.46
C GLY A 27 8.60 5.78 9.22
N GLY A 28 7.74 6.80 9.17
CA GLY A 28 8.18 8.19 9.06
C GLY A 28 8.93 8.67 10.31
N TYR A 29 8.46 8.32 11.51
CA TYR A 29 9.15 8.64 12.76
C TYR A 29 10.52 7.96 12.85
N ALA A 30 10.62 6.67 12.50
CA ALA A 30 11.88 5.95 12.45
C ALA A 30 12.85 6.56 11.43
N SER A 31 12.35 6.94 10.25
CA SER A 31 13.16 7.57 9.18
C SER A 31 13.65 8.98 9.54
N LYS A 32 13.05 9.64 10.54
CA LYS A 32 13.61 10.90 11.12
C LYS A 32 14.77 10.66 12.06
N ARG A 33 14.88 9.46 12.63
CA ARG A 33 15.87 9.08 13.65
C ARG A 33 17.02 8.26 13.09
N SER A 34 16.83 7.69 11.90
CA SER A 34 17.75 6.77 11.24
C SER A 34 17.76 7.04 9.73
N ASP A 35 18.67 6.40 9.01
CA ASP A 35 18.70 6.46 7.55
C ASP A 35 17.41 5.88 6.94
N ALA A 36 16.75 6.65 6.06
CA ALA A 36 15.47 6.28 5.47
C ALA A 36 15.58 5.00 4.61
N PHE A 37 16.70 4.78 3.91
CA PHE A 37 16.90 3.57 3.11
C PHE A 37 17.03 2.34 4.00
N VAL A 38 17.71 2.44 5.15
CA VAL A 38 17.80 1.34 6.12
C VAL A 38 16.41 1.00 6.67
N VAL A 39 15.60 1.99 7.00
CA VAL A 39 14.22 1.76 7.47
C VAL A 39 13.38 1.07 6.38
N THR A 40 13.49 1.52 5.12
CA THR A 40 12.80 0.90 3.98
C THR A 40 13.26 -0.55 3.73
N LEU A 41 14.57 -0.82 3.86
CA LEU A 41 15.12 -2.17 3.71
C LEU A 41 14.57 -3.11 4.78
N LEU A 42 14.53 -2.68 6.04
CA LEU A 42 13.94 -3.47 7.14
C LEU A 42 12.44 -3.69 6.94
N ALA A 43 11.71 -2.69 6.44
CA ALA A 43 10.30 -2.83 6.11
C ALA A 43 10.09 -3.88 5.00
N HIS A 44 10.88 -3.85 3.92
CA HIS A 44 10.80 -4.85 2.86
C HIS A 44 11.25 -6.23 3.32
N PHE A 45 12.31 -6.31 4.11
CA PHE A 45 12.82 -7.58 4.63
C PHE A 45 11.80 -8.25 5.56
N SER A 46 11.18 -7.50 6.46
CA SER A 46 10.12 -8.04 7.33
C SER A 46 8.90 -8.50 6.53
N GLY A 47 8.48 -7.73 5.51
CA GLY A 47 7.43 -8.15 4.57
C GLY A 47 7.80 -9.42 3.80
N PHE A 48 9.03 -9.52 3.30
CA PHE A 48 9.53 -10.70 2.59
C PHE A 48 9.53 -11.94 3.48
N VAL A 49 10.02 -11.84 4.73
CA VAL A 49 10.01 -12.95 5.68
C VAL A 49 8.58 -13.39 6.00
N LEU A 50 7.68 -12.44 6.26
CA LEU A 50 6.27 -12.75 6.56
C LEU A 50 5.57 -13.43 5.37
N MET A 51 5.68 -12.85 4.17
CA MET A 51 5.04 -13.39 2.97
C MET A 51 5.61 -14.75 2.57
N THR A 52 6.93 -14.95 2.70
CA THR A 52 7.56 -16.26 2.45
C THR A 52 7.08 -17.31 3.44
N SER A 53 7.00 -16.95 4.73
CA SER A 53 6.52 -17.86 5.78
C SER A 53 5.07 -18.29 5.52
N LEU A 54 4.20 -17.36 5.11
CA LEU A 54 2.82 -17.66 4.73
C LEU A 54 2.75 -18.55 3.48
N ALA A 55 3.57 -18.28 2.46
CA ALA A 55 3.61 -19.08 1.24
C ALA A 55 4.02 -20.54 1.53
N LEU A 56 5.00 -20.73 2.41
CA LEU A 56 5.44 -22.06 2.87
C LEU A 56 4.35 -22.75 3.69
N ALA A 57 3.74 -22.05 4.66
CA ALA A 57 2.67 -22.60 5.49
C ALA A 57 1.47 -23.07 4.65
N TRP A 58 1.15 -22.32 3.59
CA TRP A 58 0.04 -22.62 2.69
C TRP A 58 0.39 -23.58 1.54
N HIS A 59 1.64 -24.04 1.46
CA HIS A 59 2.13 -24.88 0.35
C HIS A 59 1.84 -24.26 -1.02
N ALA A 60 2.03 -22.95 -1.14
CA ALA A 60 1.71 -22.21 -2.35
C ALA A 60 2.55 -22.70 -3.54
N PRO A 61 1.97 -22.86 -4.74
CA PRO A 61 2.71 -23.25 -5.93
C PRO A 61 3.71 -22.16 -6.33
N PHE A 62 4.82 -22.57 -6.95
CA PHE A 62 5.80 -21.62 -7.44
C PHE A 62 5.20 -20.77 -8.58
N PRO A 63 5.41 -19.43 -8.58
CA PRO A 63 4.77 -18.55 -9.55
C PRO A 63 5.27 -18.81 -10.97
N SER A 64 4.39 -18.57 -11.96
CA SER A 64 4.74 -18.63 -13.38
C SER A 64 5.82 -17.61 -13.76
N ARG A 65 6.52 -17.80 -14.89
CA ARG A 65 7.54 -16.86 -15.37
C ARG A 65 7.00 -15.44 -15.57
N SER A 66 5.79 -15.30 -16.11
CA SER A 66 5.17 -13.98 -16.30
C SER A 66 4.88 -13.30 -14.96
N SER A 67 4.35 -14.05 -13.99
CA SER A 67 4.12 -13.56 -12.63
C SER A 67 5.43 -13.11 -11.96
N GLN A 68 6.54 -13.83 -12.17
CA GLN A 68 7.84 -13.45 -11.64
C GLN A 68 8.35 -12.13 -12.22
N VAL A 69 8.25 -11.94 -13.54
CA VAL A 69 8.66 -10.69 -14.21
C VAL A 69 7.86 -9.50 -13.66
N TRP A 70 6.54 -9.65 -13.52
CA TRP A 70 5.70 -8.62 -12.93
C TRP A 70 6.01 -8.38 -11.46
N ALA A 71 6.28 -9.42 -10.67
CA ALA A 71 6.65 -9.30 -9.27
C ALA A 71 7.99 -8.56 -9.10
N LEU A 72 8.97 -8.83 -9.95
CA LEU A 72 10.25 -8.13 -9.95
C LEU A 72 10.09 -6.65 -10.32
N ALA A 73 9.31 -6.36 -11.37
CA ALA A 73 9.03 -4.99 -11.79
C ALA A 73 8.26 -4.21 -10.71
N ALA A 74 7.20 -4.81 -10.16
CA ALA A 74 6.40 -4.21 -9.10
C ALA A 74 7.23 -4.03 -7.81
N GLY A 75 8.08 -4.99 -7.47
CA GLY A 75 8.97 -4.91 -6.31
C GLY A 75 10.03 -3.82 -6.45
N ALA A 76 10.63 -3.67 -7.62
CA ALA A 76 11.58 -2.59 -7.88
C ALA A 76 10.91 -1.21 -7.78
N LEU A 77 9.76 -1.04 -8.46
CA LEU A 77 9.01 0.22 -8.43
C LEU A 77 8.49 0.55 -7.02
N GLY A 78 7.85 -0.41 -6.36
CA GLY A 78 7.31 -0.26 -5.01
C GLY A 78 8.39 -0.03 -3.96
N GLY A 79 9.52 -0.73 -4.07
CA GLY A 79 10.67 -0.56 -3.20
C GLY A 79 11.29 0.83 -3.31
N THR A 80 11.55 1.28 -4.54
CA THR A 80 12.05 2.64 -4.78
C THR A 80 11.03 3.70 -4.33
N ALA A 81 9.75 3.51 -4.62
CA ALA A 81 8.69 4.42 -4.17
C ALA A 81 8.65 4.53 -2.65
N LEU A 82 8.77 3.41 -1.91
CA LEU A 82 8.76 3.43 -0.45
C LEU A 82 9.99 4.13 0.13
N ALA A 83 11.17 3.96 -0.48
CA ALA A 83 12.38 4.67 -0.08
C ALA A 83 12.21 6.19 -0.22
N ILE A 84 11.69 6.65 -1.36
CA ILE A 84 11.38 8.06 -1.62
C ILE A 84 10.31 8.56 -0.65
N PHE A 85 9.29 7.76 -0.37
CA PHE A 85 8.22 8.10 0.56
C PHE A 85 8.75 8.32 1.97
N TYR A 86 9.50 7.35 2.53
CA TYR A 86 10.11 7.48 3.86
C TYR A 86 11.12 8.62 3.94
N GLN A 87 11.91 8.84 2.89
CA GLN A 87 12.78 10.01 2.80
C GLN A 87 11.97 11.32 2.86
N THR A 88 10.83 11.38 2.19
CA THR A 88 9.92 12.54 2.20
C THR A 88 9.25 12.73 3.56
N LEU A 89 8.87 11.65 4.24
CA LEU A 89 8.34 11.73 5.61
C LEU A 89 9.40 12.23 6.61
N ALA A 90 10.67 11.87 6.37
CA ALA A 90 11.79 12.24 7.22
C ALA A 90 12.14 13.74 7.10
N THR A 91 12.30 14.24 5.87
CA THR A 91 12.74 15.63 5.62
C THR A 91 11.59 16.63 5.53
N GLY A 92 10.39 16.18 5.17
CA GLY A 92 9.24 17.01 4.93
C GLY A 92 8.27 17.13 6.10
N LYS A 93 7.16 17.82 5.84
CA LYS A 93 5.99 17.84 6.73
C LYS A 93 5.25 16.51 6.59
N MET A 94 5.60 15.57 7.45
CA MET A 94 4.99 14.25 7.53
C MET A 94 3.45 14.27 7.49
N GLY A 95 2.82 15.24 8.18
CA GLY A 95 1.35 15.42 8.18
C GLY A 95 0.73 15.88 6.85
N LEU A 96 1.55 16.25 5.86
CA LEU A 96 1.10 16.53 4.49
C LEU A 96 1.55 15.43 3.53
N ALA A 97 2.78 14.94 3.69
CA ALA A 97 3.35 13.96 2.78
C ALA A 97 2.58 12.63 2.74
N ALA A 98 2.15 12.09 3.91
CA ALA A 98 1.37 10.86 3.96
C ALA A 98 -0.03 11.02 3.31
N PRO A 99 -0.84 12.04 3.65
CA PRO A 99 -2.12 12.27 2.97
C PRO A 99 -1.98 12.50 1.45
N VAL A 100 -0.98 13.27 1.00
CA VAL A 100 -0.77 13.51 -0.44
C VAL A 100 -0.42 12.21 -1.16
N ALA A 101 0.44 11.37 -0.58
CA ALA A 101 0.76 10.06 -1.14
C ALA A 101 -0.47 9.15 -1.20
N ALA A 102 -1.32 9.16 -0.16
CA ALA A 102 -2.56 8.39 -0.13
C ALA A 102 -3.55 8.85 -1.23
N VAL A 103 -3.76 10.16 -1.38
CA VAL A 103 -4.62 10.73 -2.42
C VAL A 103 -4.11 10.36 -3.81
N LEU A 104 -2.81 10.53 -4.08
CA LEU A 104 -2.23 10.17 -5.39
C LEU A 104 -2.30 8.65 -5.64
N GLY A 105 -2.02 7.85 -4.61
CA GLY A 105 -2.09 6.39 -4.67
C GLY A 105 -3.49 5.87 -4.97
N ALA A 106 -4.54 6.58 -4.53
CA ALA A 106 -5.92 6.26 -4.88
C ALA A 106 -6.33 6.86 -6.25
N ALA A 107 -5.96 8.11 -6.52
CA ALA A 107 -6.43 8.87 -7.69
C ALA A 107 -5.91 8.31 -9.02
N ILE A 108 -4.63 7.91 -9.09
CA ILE A 108 -4.01 7.41 -10.32
C ILE A 108 -4.70 6.13 -10.84
N PRO A 109 -4.81 5.03 -10.06
CA PRO A 109 -5.47 3.82 -10.52
C PRO A 109 -6.98 4.04 -10.74
N THR A 110 -7.62 4.89 -9.93
CA THR A 110 -9.03 5.25 -10.14
C THR A 110 -9.24 5.95 -11.48
N GLY A 111 -8.40 6.92 -11.83
CA GLY A 111 -8.44 7.62 -13.11
C GLY A 111 -8.17 6.68 -14.29
N TYR A 112 -7.19 5.78 -14.15
CA TYR A 112 -6.93 4.75 -15.16
C TYR A 112 -8.15 3.84 -15.37
N GLY A 113 -8.79 3.38 -14.28
CA GLY A 113 -10.02 2.59 -14.35
C GLY A 113 -11.15 3.34 -15.05
N MET A 114 -11.34 4.63 -14.76
CA MET A 114 -12.34 5.45 -15.45
C MET A 114 -12.08 5.56 -16.96
N LEU A 115 -10.82 5.62 -17.38
CA LEU A 115 -10.43 5.69 -18.79
C LEU A 115 -10.64 4.37 -19.54
N VAL A 116 -10.38 3.23 -18.88
CA VAL A 116 -10.44 1.90 -19.51
C VAL A 116 -11.82 1.26 -19.39
N GLU A 117 -12.47 1.41 -18.24
CA GLU A 117 -13.73 0.73 -17.89
C GLU A 117 -14.95 1.66 -17.95
N GLY A 118 -14.73 2.98 -18.02
CA GLY A 118 -15.77 4.02 -18.05
C GLY A 118 -16.06 4.65 -16.68
N LEU A 119 -16.85 5.73 -16.69
CA LEU A 119 -17.15 6.50 -15.48
C LEU A 119 -18.08 5.74 -14.51
N PRO A 120 -17.78 5.77 -13.19
CA PRO A 120 -18.66 5.20 -12.19
C PRO A 120 -19.91 6.08 -11.98
N ARG A 121 -20.91 5.53 -11.27
CA ARG A 121 -22.17 6.23 -10.97
C ARG A 121 -21.91 7.53 -10.23
N GLY A 122 -22.78 8.55 -10.42
CA GLY A 122 -22.61 9.87 -9.83
C GLY A 122 -22.42 9.88 -8.30
N LEU A 123 -23.02 8.94 -7.58
CA LEU A 123 -22.81 8.77 -6.13
C LEU A 123 -21.36 8.36 -5.79
N ALA A 124 -20.74 7.49 -6.58
CA ALA A 124 -19.35 7.10 -6.37
C ALA A 124 -18.39 8.25 -6.68
N LEU A 125 -18.68 9.03 -7.72
CA LEU A 125 -17.94 10.27 -8.01
C LEU A 125 -18.06 11.28 -6.87
N GLY A 126 -19.26 11.47 -6.31
CA GLY A 126 -19.46 12.30 -5.13
C GLY A 126 -18.66 11.80 -3.92
N GLY A 127 -18.59 10.47 -3.73
CA GLY A 127 -17.75 9.86 -2.69
C GLY A 127 -16.26 10.15 -2.88
N PHE A 128 -15.73 10.05 -4.10
CA PHE A 128 -14.33 10.37 -4.39
C PHE A 128 -13.99 11.85 -4.20
N LEU A 129 -14.94 12.76 -4.41
CA LEU A 129 -14.72 14.20 -4.18
C LEU A 129 -14.74 14.59 -2.71
N LEU A 130 -15.47 13.83 -1.88
CA LEU A 130 -15.59 14.08 -0.44
C LEU A 130 -14.47 13.42 0.38
N ALA A 131 -13.92 12.32 -0.11
CA ALA A 131 -12.84 11.56 0.53
C ALA A 131 -11.49 12.28 0.39
#